data_AF-G9E723-F1
#
_entry.id   AF-G9E723-F1
#
_cell.length_a   1.000
_cell.length_b   1.000
_cell.length_c   1.000
_cell.angle_alpha   90.00
_cell.angle_beta   90.00
_cell.angle_gamma   90.00
#
_symmetry.space_group_name_H-M   'P 1'
#
loop_
_entity.id
_entity.type
_entity.pdbx_description
1 polymer ?
#
loop_
_entity_poly.entity_id
_entity_poly.type
_entity_poly.pdbx_seq_one_letter_code
_entity_poly.pdbx_strand_id
1 'polypeptide(L)'
;QILVLTYPLIGNYGVPGNEKDEHGLPWFESNRIWASGLIVGELCETPSHWRQTKTLSEWMKEENIPGIQEIDTRALTKIIRDKGSILGRIIQNQPPVSFSAPVPLIADPNLRNLVAEVSCKKRITYNSQGTPKICVVDCGLKYNQIRCFLSRGARVDVVPWDFDFTQEQFDGLFLSNGPGDPSMCRTTVENIRKLLGKSEKKIPVFGICMGHQLLSLAAGFESYKMAYGNRGHNQPAIHLATERCYMTSQNHGFAIN
;
A
#
# COMPACT_ATOMS: atom_id res chain seq x y z
N GLN A 1 -6.43 -5.10 -5.39
CA GLN A 1 -6.54 -6.50 -4.88
C GLN A 1 -7.91 -6.69 -4.25
N ILE A 2 -8.47 -7.90 -4.28
CA ILE A 2 -9.67 -8.23 -3.50
C ILE A 2 -9.21 -8.58 -2.08
N LEU A 3 -9.70 -7.82 -1.09
CA LEU A 3 -9.29 -7.96 0.29
C LEU A 3 -10.25 -8.90 1.03
N VAL A 4 -9.70 -9.93 1.68
CA VAL A 4 -10.43 -10.81 2.58
C VAL A 4 -10.07 -10.42 4.01
N LEU A 5 -11.05 -10.01 4.80
CA LEU A 5 -10.83 -9.68 6.21
C LEU A 5 -11.06 -10.91 7.08
N THR A 6 -10.09 -11.20 7.95
CA THR A 6 -10.13 -12.35 8.85
C THR A 6 -10.92 -12.07 10.13
N TYR A 7 -11.01 -10.80 10.53
CA TYR A 7 -11.92 -10.41 11.60
C TYR A 7 -13.36 -10.51 11.08
N PRO A 8 -14.25 -11.29 11.73
CA PRO A 8 -15.52 -11.67 11.14
C PRO A 8 -16.52 -10.51 11.06
N LEU A 9 -16.52 -9.60 12.04
CA LEU A 9 -17.49 -8.51 12.17
C LEU A 9 -16.88 -7.20 11.65
N ILE A 10 -17.28 -6.76 10.46
CA ILE A 10 -16.69 -5.60 9.81
C ILE A 10 -17.70 -4.44 9.74
N GLY A 11 -17.21 -3.23 9.98
CA GLY A 11 -18.02 -2.01 9.83
C GLY A 11 -18.54 -1.43 11.14
N ASN A 12 -18.20 -1.99 12.30
CA ASN A 12 -18.73 -1.61 13.62
C ASN A 12 -18.61 -0.11 13.96
N TYR A 13 -17.57 0.56 13.45
CA TYR A 13 -17.33 1.99 13.70
C TYR A 13 -17.77 2.89 12.54
N GLY A 14 -18.34 2.30 11.48
CA GLY A 14 -18.65 2.97 10.23
C GLY A 14 -17.43 3.65 9.62
N VAL A 15 -17.67 4.76 8.93
CA VAL A 15 -16.65 5.50 8.18
C VAL A 15 -16.60 6.95 8.66
N PRO A 16 -15.41 7.49 8.93
CA PRO A 16 -15.27 8.88 9.35
C PRO A 16 -15.62 9.86 8.22
N GLY A 17 -15.96 11.09 8.60
CA GLY A 17 -16.22 12.17 7.64
C GLY A 17 -14.98 12.67 6.91
N ASN A 18 -15.17 13.73 6.11
CA ASN A 18 -14.12 14.36 5.30
C ASN A 18 -13.21 15.33 6.10
N GLU A 19 -13.21 15.22 7.42
CA GLU A 19 -12.36 16.00 8.29
C GLU A 19 -10.88 15.74 7.98
N LYS A 20 -10.08 16.79 8.16
CA LYS A 20 -8.63 16.77 7.96
C LYS A 20 -7.95 16.99 9.30
N ASP A 21 -6.77 16.40 9.44
CA ASP A 21 -5.90 16.61 10.58
C ASP A 21 -5.18 17.97 10.53
N GLU A 22 -4.33 18.23 11.53
CA GLU A 22 -3.50 19.43 11.63
C GLU A 22 -2.54 19.65 10.45
N HIS A 23 -2.30 18.62 9.63
CA HIS A 23 -1.47 18.67 8.44
C HIS A 23 -2.28 18.82 7.14
N GLY A 24 -3.60 18.96 7.24
CA GLY A 24 -4.49 19.10 6.09
C GLY A 24 -4.70 17.78 5.32
N LEU A 25 -4.36 16.63 5.92
CA LEU A 25 -4.55 15.30 5.35
C LEU A 25 -5.84 14.67 5.91
N PRO A 26 -6.62 13.94 5.09
CA PRO A 26 -7.83 13.27 5.57
C PRO A 26 -7.48 12.13 6.54
N TRP A 27 -8.37 11.74 7.45
CA TRP A 27 -8.14 10.63 8.40
C TRP A 27 -7.79 9.27 7.75
N PHE A 28 -8.00 9.13 6.44
CA PHE A 28 -7.61 7.96 5.67
C PHE A 28 -6.10 7.93 5.34
N GLU A 29 -5.64 6.77 4.87
CA GLU A 29 -4.26 6.57 4.45
C GLU A 29 -4.00 6.91 2.98
N SER A 30 -5.06 7.23 2.22
CA SER A 30 -5.02 7.62 0.81
C SER A 30 -6.26 8.44 0.45
N ASN A 31 -6.29 8.98 -0.77
CA ASN A 31 -7.41 9.79 -1.30
C ASN A 31 -8.65 8.98 -1.69
N ARG A 32 -8.54 7.66 -1.84
CA ARG A 32 -9.62 6.77 -2.28
C ARG A 32 -9.45 5.36 -1.73
N ILE A 33 -10.46 4.51 -1.92
CA ILE A 33 -10.33 3.06 -1.68
C ILE A 33 -9.48 2.43 -2.81
N TRP A 34 -8.38 1.78 -2.44
CA TRP A 34 -7.49 1.06 -3.37
C TRP A 34 -7.82 -0.43 -3.51
N ALA A 35 -8.60 -0.99 -2.58
CA ALA A 35 -9.09 -2.35 -2.71
C ALA A 35 -10.01 -2.44 -3.94
N SER A 36 -9.83 -3.48 -4.75
CA SER A 36 -10.67 -3.75 -5.93
C SER A 36 -11.99 -4.40 -5.55
N GLY A 37 -12.07 -4.93 -4.34
CA GLY A 37 -13.26 -5.48 -3.72
C GLY A 37 -12.99 -5.92 -2.29
N LEU A 38 -14.05 -6.13 -1.52
CA LEU A 38 -13.98 -6.53 -0.11
C LEU A 38 -14.80 -7.80 0.14
N ILE A 39 -14.23 -8.75 0.87
CA ILE A 39 -14.90 -9.97 1.31
C ILE A 39 -14.85 -9.99 2.84
N VAL A 40 -16.02 -10.06 3.46
CA VAL A 40 -16.19 -10.07 4.92
C VAL A 40 -17.05 -11.26 5.36
N GLY A 41 -16.97 -11.60 6.65
CA GLY A 41 -17.87 -12.58 7.26
C GLY A 41 -19.27 -11.99 7.44
N GLU A 42 -19.36 -10.93 8.23
CA GLU A 42 -20.61 -10.24 8.54
C GLU A 42 -20.37 -8.72 8.55
N LEU A 43 -21.30 -7.98 7.96
CA LEU A 43 -21.29 -6.52 7.93
C LEU A 43 -22.17 -5.96 9.05
N CYS A 44 -21.62 -5.05 9.85
CA CYS A 44 -22.41 -4.25 10.78
C CYS A 44 -23.19 -3.17 10.02
N GLU A 45 -24.52 -3.28 10.02
CA GLU A 45 -25.43 -2.32 9.38
C GLU A 45 -25.69 -1.07 10.24
N THR A 46 -25.54 -1.20 11.56
CA THR A 46 -25.79 -0.15 12.56
C THR A 46 -24.51 0.22 13.32
N PRO A 47 -23.52 0.83 12.63
CA PRO A 47 -22.29 1.26 13.27
C PRO A 47 -22.53 2.21 14.45
N SER A 48 -21.59 2.22 15.39
CA SER A 48 -21.60 3.12 16.54
C SER A 48 -20.20 3.62 16.85
N HIS A 49 -19.93 4.86 16.45
CA HIS A 49 -18.70 5.57 16.78
C HIS A 49 -18.93 7.08 16.67
N TRP A 50 -18.37 7.87 17.58
CA TRP A 50 -18.60 9.32 17.64
C TRP A 50 -18.14 10.09 16.38
N ARG A 51 -17.22 9.52 15.59
CA ARG A 51 -16.77 10.07 14.28
C ARG A 51 -17.52 9.53 13.08
N GLN A 52 -18.44 8.59 13.26
CA GLN A 52 -19.14 7.97 12.15
C GLN A 52 -19.98 9.02 11.42
N THR A 53 -19.84 9.07 10.10
CA THR A 53 -20.74 9.87 9.23
C THR A 53 -21.54 9.01 8.27
N LYS A 54 -21.04 7.83 7.92
CA LYS A 54 -21.71 6.87 7.01
C LYS A 54 -21.37 5.43 7.36
N THR A 55 -22.15 4.51 6.83
CA THR A 55 -21.88 3.07 6.88
C THR A 55 -20.77 2.69 5.91
N LEU A 56 -20.14 1.53 6.13
CA LEU A 56 -19.16 0.98 5.20
C LEU A 56 -19.78 0.68 3.82
N SER A 57 -21.03 0.20 3.79
CA SER A 57 -21.75 -0.10 2.53
C SER A 57 -21.96 1.16 1.68
N GLU A 58 -22.40 2.27 2.30
CA GLU A 58 -22.59 3.54 1.61
C GLU A 58 -21.28 4.07 1.03
N TRP A 59 -20.19 4.06 1.82
CA TRP A 59 -18.89 4.50 1.35
C TRP A 59 -18.37 3.65 0.17
N MET A 60 -18.53 2.33 0.22
CA MET A 60 -18.15 1.45 -0.88
C MET A 60 -18.97 1.70 -2.15
N LYS A 61 -20.27 2.00 -2.02
CA LYS A 61 -21.14 2.37 -3.15
C LYS A 61 -20.69 3.68 -3.79
N GLU A 62 -20.38 4.70 -2.99
CA GLU A 62 -19.87 6.00 -3.47
C GLU A 62 -18.56 5.85 -4.26
N GLU A 63 -17.65 5.01 -3.77
CA GLU A 63 -16.34 4.74 -4.38
C GLU A 63 -16.38 3.70 -5.52
N ASN A 64 -17.57 3.17 -5.84
CA ASN A 64 -17.80 2.12 -6.83
C ASN A 64 -16.96 0.84 -6.58
N ILE A 65 -16.88 0.40 -5.32
CA ILE A 65 -16.14 -0.79 -4.92
C ILE A 65 -17.09 -1.93 -4.58
N PRO A 66 -16.97 -3.11 -5.22
CA PRO A 66 -17.81 -4.26 -4.91
C PRO A 66 -17.44 -4.87 -3.55
N GLY A 67 -18.46 -5.29 -2.80
CA GLY A 67 -18.31 -6.01 -1.54
C GLY A 67 -19.24 -7.22 -1.48
N ILE A 68 -18.83 -8.28 -0.78
CA ILE A 68 -19.66 -9.44 -0.46
C ILE A 68 -19.47 -9.83 1.01
N GLN A 69 -20.57 -10.22 1.66
CA GLN A 69 -20.61 -10.71 3.03
C GLN A 69 -21.19 -12.13 3.08
N GLU A 70 -21.29 -12.71 4.28
CA GLU A 70 -21.74 -14.09 4.54
C GLU A 70 -20.85 -15.15 3.88
N ILE A 71 -19.57 -14.83 3.70
CA ILE A 71 -18.55 -15.75 3.21
C ILE A 71 -17.76 -16.30 4.39
N ASP A 72 -17.49 -17.62 4.39
CA ASP A 72 -16.52 -18.20 5.31
C ASP A 72 -15.09 -17.72 4.96
N THR A 73 -14.74 -16.56 5.51
CA THR A 73 -13.43 -15.93 5.30
C THR A 73 -12.30 -16.78 5.87
N ARG A 74 -12.56 -17.65 6.86
CA ARG A 74 -11.57 -18.58 7.41
C ARG A 74 -11.27 -19.71 6.43
N ALA A 75 -12.28 -20.34 5.84
CA ALA A 75 -12.10 -21.33 4.79
C ALA A 75 -11.36 -20.74 3.59
N LEU A 76 -11.75 -19.54 3.14
CA LEU A 76 -11.07 -18.84 2.06
C LEU A 76 -9.61 -18.53 2.39
N THR A 77 -9.33 -18.06 3.61
CA THR A 77 -7.96 -17.79 4.08
C THR A 77 -7.10 -19.05 4.06
N LYS A 78 -7.64 -20.22 4.46
CA LYS A 78 -6.92 -21.50 4.36
C LYS A 78 -6.58 -21.84 2.91
N ILE A 79 -7.53 -21.68 1.99
CA ILE A 79 -7.31 -21.94 0.56
C ILE A 79 -6.20 -21.02 0.00
N ILE A 80 -6.23 -19.73 0.33
CA ILE A 80 -5.20 -18.76 -0.10
C ILE A 80 -3.83 -19.12 0.48
N ARG A 81 -3.77 -19.51 1.75
CA ARG A 81 -2.51 -19.90 2.38
C ARG A 81 -1.92 -21.16 1.73
N ASP A 82 -2.75 -22.15 1.45
CA ASP A 82 -2.30 -23.45 0.94
C ASP A 82 -1.97 -23.40 -0.56
N LYS A 83 -2.69 -22.60 -1.36
CA LYS A 83 -2.48 -22.44 -2.81
C LYS A 83 -1.60 -21.24 -3.19
N GLY A 84 -1.28 -20.37 -2.24
CA GLY A 84 -0.61 -19.09 -2.48
C GLY A 84 -1.52 -18.03 -3.10
N SER A 85 -0.93 -17.04 -3.77
CA SER A 85 -1.63 -15.92 -4.39
C SER A 85 -2.60 -16.41 -5.48
N ILE A 86 -3.89 -16.49 -5.15
CA ILE A 86 -4.95 -16.86 -6.09
C ILE A 86 -5.51 -15.65 -6.84
N LEU A 87 -5.92 -15.87 -8.09
CA LEU A 87 -6.72 -14.93 -8.85
C LEU A 87 -8.20 -15.14 -8.52
N GLY A 88 -8.97 -14.05 -8.41
CA GLY A 88 -10.38 -14.10 -8.03
C GLY A 88 -11.16 -12.94 -8.64
N ARG A 89 -12.48 -13.10 -8.70
CA ARG A 89 -13.42 -12.07 -9.18
C ARG A 89 -14.73 -12.16 -8.39
N ILE A 90 -15.37 -11.02 -8.16
CA ILE A 90 -16.72 -10.94 -7.60
C ILE A 90 -17.68 -10.73 -8.77
N ILE A 91 -18.74 -11.53 -8.85
CA ILE A 91 -19.74 -11.46 -9.93
C ILE A 91 -21.09 -11.19 -9.29
N GLN A 92 -21.78 -10.17 -9.78
CA GLN A 92 -23.17 -9.90 -9.44
C GLN A 92 -24.06 -10.64 -10.45
N ASN A 93 -25.04 -11.39 -9.94
CA ASN A 93 -25.94 -12.31 -10.67
C ASN A 93 -25.33 -13.66 -11.04
N GLN A 94 -26.20 -14.66 -11.18
CA GLN A 94 -25.81 -15.94 -11.77
C GLN A 94 -25.45 -15.73 -13.24
N PRO A 95 -24.36 -16.33 -13.75
CA PRO A 95 -24.11 -16.35 -15.18
C PRO A 95 -25.32 -16.98 -15.88
N PRO A 96 -25.91 -16.36 -16.92
CA PRO A 96 -27.05 -16.92 -17.64
C PRO A 96 -26.80 -18.38 -18.03
N VAL A 97 -27.85 -19.21 -18.03
CA VAL A 97 -27.79 -20.66 -18.30
C VAL A 97 -27.10 -21.00 -19.63
N SER A 98 -26.99 -20.03 -20.54
CA SER A 98 -26.25 -20.10 -21.80
C SER A 98 -24.74 -19.78 -21.71
N PHE A 99 -24.15 -19.64 -20.52
CA PHE A 99 -22.70 -19.51 -20.27
C PHE A 99 -21.95 -20.82 -20.62
N SER A 100 -22.05 -21.22 -21.87
CA SER A 100 -21.18 -22.17 -22.55
C SER A 100 -19.90 -21.51 -23.07
N ALA A 101 -19.81 -20.17 -23.01
CA ALA A 101 -18.60 -19.43 -23.28
C ALA A 101 -17.61 -19.60 -22.11
N PRO A 102 -16.31 -19.86 -22.38
CA PRO A 102 -15.31 -19.96 -21.33
C PRO A 102 -15.31 -18.66 -20.54
N VAL A 103 -15.45 -18.80 -19.21
CA VAL A 103 -15.25 -17.70 -18.28
C VAL A 103 -13.96 -16.95 -18.66
N PRO A 104 -14.01 -15.63 -18.90
CA PRO A 104 -12.81 -14.87 -19.25
C PRO A 104 -11.71 -15.12 -18.23
N LEU A 105 -10.50 -15.39 -18.72
CA LEU A 105 -9.31 -15.54 -17.88
C LEU A 105 -9.18 -14.31 -16.97
N ILE A 106 -8.96 -14.55 -15.68
CA ILE A 106 -8.74 -13.47 -14.73
C ILE A 106 -7.35 -12.90 -14.99
N ALA A 107 -7.26 -11.62 -15.32
CA ALA A 107 -5.98 -10.97 -15.54
C ALA A 107 -5.20 -10.85 -14.22
N ASP A 108 -3.91 -11.21 -14.23
CA ASP A 108 -3.05 -11.01 -13.06
C ASP A 108 -2.64 -9.52 -12.99
N PRO A 109 -3.05 -8.77 -11.94
CA PRO A 109 -2.68 -7.37 -11.80
C PRO A 109 -1.17 -7.17 -11.61
N ASN A 110 -0.41 -8.19 -11.17
CA ASN A 110 1.04 -8.08 -10.96
C ASN A 110 1.83 -7.97 -12.27
N LEU A 111 1.22 -8.25 -13.42
CA LEU A 111 1.84 -8.04 -14.74
C LEU A 111 1.88 -6.56 -15.16
N ARG A 112 1.20 -5.68 -14.42
CA ARG A 112 1.17 -4.24 -14.67
C ARG A 112 2.04 -3.50 -13.65
N ASN A 113 2.53 -2.33 -14.02
CA ASN A 113 3.20 -1.45 -13.08
C ASN A 113 2.16 -0.75 -12.18
N LEU A 114 1.78 -1.43 -11.09
CA LEU A 114 0.80 -0.91 -10.13
C LEU A 114 1.29 0.36 -9.43
N VAL A 115 2.61 0.53 -9.26
CA VAL A 115 3.20 1.75 -8.71
C VAL A 115 2.87 2.96 -9.58
N ALA A 116 3.00 2.83 -10.91
CA ALA A 116 2.66 3.91 -11.84
C ALA A 116 1.17 4.30 -11.81
N GLU A 117 0.28 3.34 -11.53
CA GLU A 117 -1.15 3.58 -11.40
C GLU A 117 -1.48 4.43 -10.17
N VAL A 118 -0.81 4.15 -9.04
CA VAL A 118 -1.13 4.76 -7.73
C VAL A 118 -0.33 6.01 -7.41
N SER A 119 0.88 6.16 -7.98
CA SER A 119 1.76 7.30 -7.74
C SER A 119 1.09 8.62 -8.10
N CYS A 120 1.39 9.65 -7.31
CA CYS A 120 1.10 11.04 -7.63
C CYS A 120 1.66 11.41 -9.02
N LYS A 121 1.00 12.36 -9.68
CA LYS A 121 1.33 12.77 -11.06
C LYS A 121 2.20 14.03 -11.14
N LYS A 122 2.30 14.77 -10.04
CA LYS A 122 3.04 16.03 -9.93
C LYS A 122 3.64 16.13 -8.53
N ARG A 123 4.71 16.92 -8.40
CA ARG A 123 5.32 17.23 -7.11
C ARG A 123 4.31 17.92 -6.19
N ILE A 124 4.28 17.51 -4.92
CA ILE A 124 3.51 18.16 -3.85
C ILE A 124 4.47 18.44 -2.69
N THR A 125 4.50 19.68 -2.24
CA THR A 125 5.33 20.10 -1.09
C THR A 125 4.46 20.32 0.14
N TYR A 126 4.83 19.68 1.24
CA TYR A 126 4.24 19.88 2.57
C TYR A 126 5.27 20.54 3.49
N ASN A 127 4.79 21.43 4.36
CA ASN A 127 5.63 22.20 5.30
C ASN A 127 6.84 22.84 4.59
N SER A 128 6.58 23.78 3.68
CA SER A 128 7.59 24.35 2.77
C SER A 128 8.76 25.07 3.46
N GLN A 129 8.56 25.52 4.70
CA GLN A 129 9.57 26.16 5.55
C GLN A 129 10.23 25.17 6.53
N GLY A 130 9.86 23.90 6.48
CA GLY A 130 10.37 22.84 7.36
C GLY A 130 11.81 22.44 7.06
N THR A 131 12.41 21.78 8.04
CA THR A 131 13.76 21.20 7.95
C THR A 131 13.84 19.94 8.82
N PRO A 132 14.54 18.87 8.39
CA PRO A 132 15.28 18.71 7.13
C PRO A 132 14.36 18.64 5.88
N LYS A 133 14.93 18.83 4.69
CA LYS A 133 14.23 18.64 3.40
C LYS A 133 14.28 17.17 2.98
N ILE A 134 13.14 16.51 2.98
CA ILE A 134 12.98 15.11 2.62
C ILE A 134 12.32 15.00 1.24
N CYS A 135 13.05 14.38 0.29
CA CYS A 135 12.47 13.95 -0.98
C CYS A 135 11.76 12.61 -0.78
N VAL A 136 10.45 12.56 -1.02
CA VAL A 136 9.63 11.35 -0.87
C VAL A 136 9.25 10.84 -2.26
N VAL A 137 9.74 9.66 -2.64
CA VAL A 137 9.31 8.99 -3.87
C VAL A 137 8.00 8.25 -3.59
N ASP A 138 6.92 8.68 -4.26
CA ASP A 138 5.59 8.09 -4.11
C ASP A 138 5.46 6.82 -4.95
N CYS A 139 5.52 5.67 -4.28
CA CYS A 139 5.31 4.36 -4.87
C CYS A 139 3.90 3.81 -4.56
N GLY A 140 2.99 4.64 -4.04
CA GLY A 140 1.77 4.20 -3.34
C GLY A 140 1.79 4.56 -1.85
N LEU A 141 2.35 5.73 -1.55
CA LEU A 141 2.58 6.29 -0.23
C LEU A 141 1.31 6.31 0.62
N LYS A 142 1.44 5.92 1.88
CA LYS A 142 0.41 6.10 2.89
C LYS A 142 0.56 7.46 3.56
N TYR A 143 -0.55 8.18 3.77
CA TYR A 143 -0.52 9.51 4.39
C TYR A 143 0.13 9.57 5.77
N ASN A 144 0.08 8.49 6.56
CA ASN A 144 0.78 8.49 7.84
C ASN A 144 2.31 8.61 7.72
N GLN A 145 2.91 8.22 6.59
CA GLN A 145 4.34 8.44 6.35
C GLN A 145 4.65 9.94 6.22
N ILE A 146 3.78 10.71 5.56
CA ILE A 146 3.87 12.18 5.51
C ILE A 146 3.73 12.75 6.92
N ARG A 147 2.68 12.36 7.66
CA ARG A 147 2.44 12.81 9.04
C ARG A 147 3.66 12.63 9.93
N CYS A 148 4.30 11.46 9.88
CA CYS A 148 5.49 11.17 10.69
C CYS A 148 6.66 12.14 10.42
N PHE A 149 6.85 12.57 9.17
CA PHE A 149 7.88 13.55 8.85
C PHE A 149 7.47 14.97 9.26
N LEU A 150 6.23 15.36 8.98
CA LEU A 150 5.71 16.68 9.34
C LEU A 150 5.71 16.91 10.86
N SER A 151 5.35 15.89 11.64
CA SER A 151 5.38 15.95 13.11
C SER A 151 6.79 16.13 13.68
N ARG A 152 7.83 15.92 12.87
CA ARG A 152 9.25 16.12 13.21
C ARG A 152 9.81 17.42 12.64
N GLY A 153 8.95 18.28 12.08
CA GLY A 153 9.33 19.58 11.53
C GLY A 153 9.90 19.54 10.11
N ALA A 154 9.98 18.36 9.48
CA ALA A 154 10.57 18.22 8.16
C ALA A 154 9.73 18.88 7.06
N ARG A 155 10.41 19.39 6.03
CA ARG A 155 9.80 19.68 4.73
C ARG A 155 9.72 18.39 3.94
N VAL A 156 8.55 18.11 3.37
CA VAL A 156 8.31 16.88 2.61
C VAL A 156 7.94 17.23 1.17
N ASP A 157 8.83 16.92 0.23
CA ASP A 157 8.58 17.04 -1.20
C ASP A 157 8.24 15.66 -1.78
N VAL A 158 6.95 15.38 -1.96
CA VAL A 158 6.46 14.15 -2.58
C VAL A 158 6.57 14.25 -4.09
N VAL A 159 7.26 13.31 -4.73
CA VAL A 159 7.49 13.26 -6.17
C VAL A 159 6.97 11.95 -6.78
N PRO A 160 6.61 11.94 -8.08
CA PRO A 160 6.20 10.72 -8.77
C PRO A 160 7.26 9.61 -8.71
N TRP A 161 6.82 8.35 -8.79
CA TRP A 161 7.70 7.17 -8.74
C TRP A 161 8.86 7.20 -9.74
N ASP A 162 8.64 7.78 -10.93
CA ASP A 162 9.58 7.87 -12.06
C ASP A 162 10.37 9.19 -12.09
N PHE A 163 10.18 10.06 -11.10
CA PHE A 163 10.84 11.35 -11.04
C PHE A 163 12.37 11.21 -10.92
N ASP A 164 13.13 11.93 -11.73
CA ASP A 164 14.59 12.00 -11.62
C ASP A 164 15.00 12.96 -10.49
N PHE A 165 15.17 12.40 -9.30
CA PHE A 165 15.65 13.14 -8.12
C PHE A 165 17.18 13.26 -8.07
N THR A 166 17.94 12.75 -9.05
CA THR A 166 19.40 12.69 -8.94
C THR A 166 20.05 14.08 -8.95
N GLN A 167 19.38 15.09 -9.52
CA GLN A 167 19.85 16.48 -9.56
C GLN A 167 19.19 17.37 -8.51
N GLU A 168 18.29 16.82 -7.69
CA GLU A 168 17.63 17.59 -6.64
C GLU A 168 18.51 17.76 -5.41
N GLN A 169 18.35 18.91 -4.75
CA GLN A 169 18.95 19.14 -3.45
C GLN A 169 17.97 18.77 -2.35
N PHE A 170 18.32 17.78 -1.54
CA PHE A 170 17.60 17.38 -0.33
C PHE A 170 18.59 16.86 0.72
N ASP A 171 18.10 16.72 1.95
CA ASP A 171 18.87 16.26 3.11
C ASP A 171 18.64 14.77 3.39
N GLY A 172 17.53 14.21 2.91
CA GLY A 172 17.21 12.78 3.00
C GLY A 172 16.32 12.32 1.86
N LEU A 173 16.49 11.06 1.43
CA LEU A 173 15.59 10.39 0.49
C LEU A 173 14.74 9.39 1.26
N PHE A 174 13.43 9.45 1.02
CA PHE A 174 12.49 8.47 1.53
C PHE A 174 11.79 7.74 0.38
N LEU A 175 11.81 6.42 0.43
CA LEU A 175 11.16 5.54 -0.54
C LEU A 175 9.94 4.92 0.15
N SER A 176 8.74 5.28 -0.33
CA SER A 176 7.49 4.91 0.32
C SER A 176 7.10 3.44 0.10
N ASN A 177 6.00 3.02 0.74
CA ASN A 177 5.40 1.71 0.44
C ASN A 177 4.72 1.74 -0.93
N GLY A 178 4.29 0.57 -1.40
CA GLY A 178 3.66 0.47 -2.71
C GLY A 178 3.07 -0.90 -3.03
N PRO A 179 2.22 -0.98 -4.07
CA PRO A 179 1.68 -2.23 -4.58
C PRO A 179 2.57 -2.85 -5.67
N GLY A 180 2.36 -4.13 -5.95
CA GLY A 180 2.92 -4.80 -7.13
C GLY A 180 4.35 -5.31 -6.95
N ASP A 181 4.94 -5.67 -8.09
CA ASP A 181 6.28 -6.23 -8.18
C ASP A 181 7.34 -5.11 -8.27
N PRO A 182 8.35 -5.06 -7.38
CA PRO A 182 9.38 -4.03 -7.39
C PRO A 182 10.21 -4.02 -8.69
N SER A 183 10.32 -5.15 -9.40
CA SER A 183 11.04 -5.24 -10.68
C SER A 183 10.39 -4.42 -11.80
N MET A 184 9.09 -4.09 -11.66
CA MET A 184 8.36 -3.22 -12.60
C MET A 184 8.79 -1.74 -12.50
N CYS A 185 9.51 -1.36 -11.44
CA CYS A 185 9.90 0.02 -11.14
C CYS A 185 11.35 0.35 -11.55
N ARG A 186 11.77 -0.10 -12.74
CA ARG A 186 13.17 0.02 -13.22
C ARG A 186 13.72 1.45 -13.17
N THR A 187 12.93 2.43 -13.60
CA THR A 187 13.32 3.85 -13.58
C THR A 187 13.68 4.32 -12.17
N THR A 188 12.86 3.98 -11.17
CA THR A 188 13.15 4.33 -9.77
C THR A 188 14.42 3.65 -9.27
N VAL A 189 14.60 2.35 -9.57
CA VAL A 189 15.79 1.58 -9.20
C VAL A 189 17.05 2.20 -9.80
N GLU A 190 17.01 2.61 -11.07
CA GLU A 190 18.12 3.29 -11.73
C GLU A 190 18.45 4.65 -11.09
N ASN A 191 17.43 5.45 -10.75
CA ASN A 191 17.63 6.73 -10.07
C ASN A 191 18.23 6.54 -8.67
N ILE A 192 17.80 5.52 -7.92
CA ILE A 192 18.42 5.15 -6.63
C ILE A 192 19.88 4.73 -6.85
N ARG A 193 20.17 3.89 -7.85
CA ARG A 193 21.54 3.44 -8.15
C ARG A 193 22.46 4.59 -8.50
N LYS A 194 21.99 5.53 -9.32
CA LYS A 194 22.72 6.77 -9.64
C LYS A 194 23.01 7.59 -8.38
N LEU A 195 22.05 7.69 -7.46
CA LEU A 195 22.23 8.40 -6.20
C LEU A 195 23.28 7.72 -5.30
N LEU A 196 23.21 6.39 -5.15
CA LEU A 196 24.16 5.61 -4.34
C LEU A 196 25.58 5.64 -4.91
N GLY A 197 25.73 5.79 -6.22
CA GLY A 197 27.04 5.91 -6.89
C GLY A 197 27.72 7.27 -6.72
N LYS A 198 27.03 8.30 -6.22
CA LYS A 198 27.65 9.63 -5.98
C LYS A 198 28.46 9.60 -4.67
N SER A 199 29.77 9.79 -4.76
CA SER A 199 30.71 9.69 -3.65
C SER A 199 30.75 10.92 -2.73
N GLU A 200 30.33 12.10 -3.22
CA GLU A 200 30.61 13.38 -2.57
C GLU A 200 29.62 13.78 -1.47
N LYS A 201 28.38 13.30 -1.50
CA LYS A 201 27.36 13.63 -0.49
C LYS A 201 26.66 12.37 0.02
N LYS A 202 26.95 11.99 1.27
CA LYS A 202 26.24 10.89 1.95
C LYS A 202 24.85 11.36 2.36
N ILE A 203 23.85 11.10 1.51
CA ILE A 203 22.45 11.37 1.81
C ILE A 203 21.83 10.12 2.47
N PRO A 204 21.22 10.22 3.66
CA PRO A 204 20.46 9.13 4.26
C PRO A 204 19.31 8.70 3.35
N VAL A 205 19.18 7.39 3.13
CA VAL A 205 18.08 6.79 2.38
C VAL A 205 17.29 5.88 3.31
N PHE A 206 15.98 6.10 3.40
CA PHE A 206 15.07 5.28 4.20
C PHE A 206 13.95 4.72 3.33
N GLY A 207 13.89 3.40 3.19
CA GLY A 207 12.86 2.70 2.43
C GLY A 207 11.91 1.90 3.31
N ILE A 208 10.59 2.01 3.07
CA ILE A 208 9.55 1.22 3.75
C ILE A 208 8.86 0.29 2.75
N CYS A 209 8.77 -1.01 3.06
CA CYS A 209 8.06 -2.00 2.24
C CYS A 209 8.60 -2.02 0.78
N MET A 210 7.85 -1.50 -0.20
CA MET A 210 8.32 -1.29 -1.57
C MET A 210 9.64 -0.51 -1.60
N GLY A 211 9.79 0.55 -0.81
CA GLY A 211 11.03 1.30 -0.74
C GLY A 211 12.23 0.50 -0.25
N HIS A 212 12.04 -0.45 0.67
CA HIS A 212 13.10 -1.39 1.06
C HIS A 212 13.47 -2.28 -0.13
N GLN A 213 12.48 -2.81 -0.84
CA GLN A 213 12.72 -3.68 -2.00
C GLN A 213 13.46 -2.94 -3.12
N LEU A 214 13.03 -1.74 -3.49
CA LEU A 214 13.66 -0.93 -4.53
C LEU A 214 15.11 -0.55 -4.17
N LEU A 215 15.37 -0.24 -2.89
CA LEU A 215 16.72 0.03 -2.41
C LEU A 215 17.61 -1.22 -2.51
N SER A 216 17.10 -2.40 -2.13
CA SER A 216 17.82 -3.66 -2.28
C SER A 216 18.10 -4.01 -3.74
N LEU A 217 17.12 -3.83 -4.65
CA LEU A 217 17.34 -4.02 -6.09
C LEU A 217 18.40 -3.05 -6.65
N ALA A 218 18.41 -1.80 -6.19
CA ALA A 218 19.42 -0.83 -6.59
C ALA A 218 20.83 -1.23 -6.12
N ALA A 219 20.92 -1.87 -4.94
CA ALA A 219 22.14 -2.44 -4.38
C ALA A 219 22.57 -3.78 -5.00
N GLY A 220 21.78 -4.35 -5.91
CA GLY A 220 22.13 -5.56 -6.67
C GLY A 220 21.54 -6.86 -6.14
N PHE A 221 20.62 -6.81 -5.17
CA PHE A 221 19.88 -7.98 -4.71
C PHE A 221 18.72 -8.32 -5.65
N GLU A 222 18.15 -9.51 -5.49
CA GLU A 222 17.00 -9.98 -6.24
C GLU A 222 15.74 -10.02 -5.37
N SER A 223 14.60 -9.71 -5.98
CA SER A 223 13.29 -9.86 -5.34
C SER A 223 12.58 -11.11 -5.82
N TYR A 224 11.83 -11.77 -4.94
CA TYR A 224 11.00 -12.92 -5.28
C TYR A 224 9.56 -12.76 -4.77
N LYS A 225 8.61 -13.40 -5.45
CA LYS A 225 7.20 -13.44 -5.04
C LYS A 225 7.01 -14.51 -3.96
N MET A 226 6.52 -14.10 -2.80
CA MET A 226 6.18 -15.00 -1.71
C MET A 226 4.91 -15.81 -2.06
N ALA A 227 4.76 -17.00 -1.49
CA ALA A 227 3.59 -17.85 -1.73
C ALA A 227 2.28 -17.10 -1.44
N TYR A 228 2.14 -16.56 -0.23
CA TYR A 228 0.96 -15.78 0.19
C TYR A 228 1.32 -14.46 0.87
N GLY A 229 2.59 -14.09 1.01
CA GLY A 229 3.02 -12.80 1.56
C GLY A 229 2.78 -12.61 3.07
N ASN A 230 3.29 -11.51 3.62
CA ASN A 230 3.02 -11.11 5.01
C ASN A 230 1.98 -9.99 5.03
N ARG A 231 0.81 -10.29 5.59
CA ARG A 231 -0.34 -9.37 5.66
C ARG A 231 -0.99 -9.44 7.03
N GLY A 232 -0.82 -8.40 7.83
CA GLY A 232 -1.42 -8.31 9.16
C GLY A 232 -0.74 -7.30 10.07
N HIS A 233 -1.29 -7.13 11.26
CA HIS A 233 -0.81 -6.20 12.28
C HIS A 233 -0.04 -6.88 13.42
N ASN A 234 0.24 -8.17 13.27
CA ASN A 234 0.79 -9.04 14.31
C ASN A 234 2.06 -9.78 13.84
N GLN A 235 2.81 -9.20 12.89
CA GLN A 235 4.00 -9.86 12.34
C GLN A 235 5.22 -9.53 13.22
N PRO A 236 5.88 -10.52 13.84
CA PRO A 236 7.09 -10.26 14.62
C PRO A 236 8.27 -9.95 13.68
N ALA A 237 9.10 -8.98 14.05
CA ALA A 237 10.36 -8.69 13.39
C ALA A 237 11.47 -8.54 14.44
N ILE A 238 12.60 -9.20 14.20
CA ILE A 238 13.75 -9.19 15.13
C ILE A 238 14.81 -8.23 14.59
N HIS A 239 15.22 -7.29 15.43
CA HIS A 239 16.40 -6.49 15.17
C HIS A 239 17.65 -7.30 15.55
N LEU A 240 18.30 -7.92 14.56
CA LEU A 240 19.36 -8.90 14.77
C LEU A 240 20.52 -8.38 15.63
N ALA A 241 20.93 -7.10 15.47
CA ALA A 241 22.04 -6.54 16.23
C ALA A 241 21.78 -6.41 17.74
N THR A 242 20.51 -6.36 18.16
CA THR A 242 20.13 -6.20 19.57
C THR A 242 19.21 -7.30 20.09
N GLU A 243 18.88 -8.29 19.24
CA GLU A 243 17.93 -9.38 19.50
C GLU A 243 16.52 -8.94 19.95
N ARG A 244 16.18 -7.67 19.76
CA ARG A 244 14.87 -7.12 20.17
C ARG A 244 13.81 -7.51 19.17
N CYS A 245 12.69 -8.05 19.66
CA CYS A 245 11.52 -8.34 18.85
C CYS A 245 10.52 -7.19 18.89
N TYR A 246 10.00 -6.82 17.72
CA TYR A 246 8.98 -5.80 17.54
C TYR A 246 7.76 -6.40 16.85
N MET A 247 6.56 -6.02 17.29
CA MET A 247 5.33 -6.32 16.55
C MET A 247 5.16 -5.30 15.44
N THR A 248 4.94 -5.78 14.21
CA THR A 248 4.90 -4.94 13.02
C THR A 248 3.62 -5.13 12.20
N SER A 249 3.25 -4.07 11.51
CA SER A 249 2.22 -4.09 10.47
C SER A 249 2.88 -4.32 9.12
N GLN A 250 2.56 -5.43 8.47
CA GLN A 250 3.10 -5.78 7.15
C GLN A 250 1.97 -5.97 6.15
N ASN A 251 2.23 -5.56 4.92
CA ASN A 251 1.37 -5.81 3.76
C ASN A 251 2.21 -5.85 2.48
N HIS A 252 2.88 -6.97 2.25
CA HIS A 252 3.68 -7.19 1.04
C HIS A 252 3.60 -8.64 0.56
N GLY A 253 3.67 -8.81 -0.77
CA GLY A 253 3.71 -10.12 -1.44
C GLY A 253 5.07 -10.50 -2.00
N PHE A 254 6.06 -9.61 -1.91
CA PHE A 254 7.42 -9.80 -2.40
C PHE A 254 8.42 -9.66 -1.25
N ALA A 255 9.56 -10.30 -1.37
CA ALA A 255 10.67 -10.22 -0.41
C ALA A 255 12.00 -10.17 -1.17
N ILE A 256 13.08 -9.92 -0.43
CA ILE A 256 14.45 -9.80 -0.94
C ILE A 256 15.24 -11.03 -0.52
N ASN A 257 16.02 -11.58 -1.45
CA ASN A 257 16.99 -12.66 -1.20
C ASN A 257 18.27 -12.12 -0.56
#